data_AF-A0A973USW2-F1
#
_entry.id   AF-A0A973USW2-F1
#
_cell.length_a   1.000
_cell.length_b   1.000
_cell.length_c   1.000
_cell.angle_alpha   90.00
_cell.angle_beta   90.00
_cell.angle_gamma   90.00
#
_symmetry.space_group_name_H-M   'P 1'
#
loop_
_entity.id
_entity.type
_entity.pdbx_description
1 polymer ?
#
loop_
_entity_poly.entity_id
_entity_poly.type
_entity_poly.pdbx_seq_one_letter_code
_entity_poly.pdbx_strand_id
1 'polypeptide(L)' 'MEKVEVVVAHSQRATLRVGDVFLKVDGDPAHADIEARAMALAPIPTPAILWRAPPVLAIAAVPGTALGVLGR' A
#
# COMPACT_ATOMS: atom_id res chain seq x y z
N MET A 1 -13.85 -4.95 16.16
CA MET A 1 -13.06 -3.74 15.83
C MET A 1 -11.83 -4.20 15.06
N GLU A 2 -11.54 -3.60 13.92
CA GLU A 2 -10.38 -3.98 13.13
C GLU A 2 -9.09 -3.50 13.83
N LYS A 3 -8.09 -4.38 13.90
CA LYS A 3 -6.80 -4.05 14.48
C LYS A 3 -6.02 -3.18 13.49
N VAL A 4 -5.44 -2.10 14.00
CA VAL A 4 -4.47 -1.29 13.25
C VAL A 4 -3.08 -1.87 13.49
N GLU A 5 -2.36 -2.18 12.42
CA GLU A 5 -1.01 -2.72 12.46
C GLU A 5 -0.07 -1.85 11.64
N VAL A 6 1.10 -1.55 12.19
CA VAL A 6 2.19 -0.90 11.45
C VAL A 6 3.00 -2.00 10.77
N VAL A 7 2.88 -2.10 9.44
CA VAL A 7 3.58 -3.12 8.64
C VAL A 7 5.03 -2.71 8.38
N VAL A 8 5.22 -1.44 8.04
CA VAL A 8 6.53 -0.81 7.81
C VAL A 8 6.46 0.61 8.35
N ALA A 9 7.52 1.08 9.02
CA ALA A 9 7.66 2.48 9.39
C ALA A 9 9.14 2.90 9.37
N HIS A 10 9.41 4.03 8.74
CA HIS A 10 10.67 4.75 8.84
C HIS A 10 10.45 6.24 8.59
N SER A 11 11.52 7.04 8.58
CA SER A 11 11.46 8.50 8.57
C SER A 11 10.75 9.13 7.36
N GLN A 12 10.59 8.41 6.25
CA GLN A 12 9.98 8.95 5.02
C GLN A 12 8.57 8.44 4.77
N ARG A 13 8.24 7.23 5.25
CA ARG A 13 6.95 6.58 4.99
C ARG A 13 6.58 5.57 6.05
N ALA A 14 5.29 5.34 6.17
CA ALA A 14 4.72 4.26 6.96
C ALA A 14 3.63 3.54 6.15
N THR A 15 3.49 2.24 6.35
CA THR A 15 2.37 1.46 5.86
C THR A 15 1.61 0.89 7.04
N LEU A 16 0.33 1.23 7.12
CA LEU A 16 -0.61 0.70 8.10
C LEU A 16 -1.49 -0.35 7.42
N ARG A 17 -1.86 -1.39 8.16
CA ARG A 17 -2.92 -2.33 7.80
C ARG A 17 -4.08 -2.16 8.76
N VAL A 18 -5.29 -2.04 8.23
CA VAL A 18 -6.55 -2.01 8.96
C VAL A 18 -7.49 -2.99 8.27
N GLY A 19 -7.73 -4.15 8.89
CA GLY A 19 -8.47 -5.24 8.24
C GLY A 19 -7.78 -5.68 6.95
N ASP A 20 -8.46 -5.53 5.82
CA ASP A 20 -7.96 -5.83 4.47
C ASP A 20 -7.60 -4.58 3.66
N VAL A 21 -7.41 -3.44 4.35
CA VAL A 21 -6.98 -2.18 3.75
C VAL A 21 -5.54 -1.87 4.16
N PHE A 22 -4.73 -1.44 3.20
CA PHE A 22 -3.41 -0.91 3.45
C PHE A 22 -3.39 0.59 3.18
N LEU A 23 -2.87 1.37 4.14
CA LEU A 23 -2.69 2.81 4.03
C LEU A 23 -1.19 3.10 3.93
N LYS A 24 -0.76 3.63 2.79
CA LYS A 24 0.61 4.07 2.57
C LYS A 24 0.67 5.57 2.79
N VAL A 25 1.33 5.98 3.87
CA VAL A 25 1.58 7.37 4.24
C VAL A 25 2.99 7.72 3.76
N ASP A 26 3.12 8.71 2.89
CA ASP A 26 4.42 9.16 2.35
C ASP A 26 4.52 10.69 2.42
N GLY A 27 5.69 11.20 2.80
CA GLY A 27 5.93 12.64 2.91
C GLY A 27 5.96 13.37 1.57
N ASP A 28 6.14 12.66 0.45
CA ASP A 28 6.10 13.22 -0.89
C ASP A 28 4.88 12.68 -1.67
N PRO A 29 3.88 13.53 -1.99
CA PRO A 29 2.68 13.11 -2.69
C PRO A 29 2.95 12.58 -4.12
N ALA A 30 4.07 12.94 -4.75
CA ALA A 30 4.40 12.46 -6.09
C ALA A 30 4.65 10.94 -6.12
N HIS A 31 5.12 10.36 -5.02
CA HIS A 31 5.34 8.92 -4.92
C HIS A 31 4.04 8.12 -5.09
N ALA A 32 2.93 8.60 -4.50
CA ALA A 32 1.63 7.94 -4.63
C ALA A 32 1.10 7.96 -6.08
N ASP A 33 1.34 9.06 -6.81
CA ASP A 33 0.95 9.16 -8.21
C ASP A 33 1.79 8.26 -9.12
N ILE A 34 3.10 8.20 -8.90
CA ILE A 34 4.00 7.29 -9.62
C ILE A 34 3.58 5.84 -9.38
N GLU A 35 3.31 5.47 -8.12
CA GLU A 35 2.88 4.13 -7.76
C GLU A 35 1.55 3.75 -8.41
N ALA A 36 0.54 4.63 -8.36
CA ALA A 36 -0.74 4.38 -9.00
C ALA A 36 -0.62 4.20 -10.53
N ARG A 37 0.24 5.00 -11.19
CA ARG A 37 0.53 4.84 -12.62
C ARG A 37 1.23 3.51 -12.91
N ALA A 38 2.21 3.14 -12.10
CA ALA A 38 2.91 1.87 -12.25
C ALA A 38 1.95 0.68 -12.07
N MET A 39 1.03 0.76 -11.11
CA MET A 39 0.01 -0.28 -10.89
C MET A 39 -0.92 -0.45 -12.10
N ALA A 40 -1.28 0.65 -12.77
CA ALA A 40 -2.12 0.63 -13.97
C ALA A 40 -1.40 0.07 -15.21
N LEU A 41 -0.07 0.11 -15.25
CA LEU A 41 0.75 -0.40 -16.34
C LEU A 41 1.17 -1.87 -16.14
N ALA A 42 1.00 -2.42 -14.93
CA ALA A 42 1.47 -3.75 -14.61
C ALA A 42 0.70 -4.84 -15.38
N PRO A 43 1.39 -5.83 -16.00
CA PRO A 43 0.74 -6.93 -16.72
C PRO A 43 0.23 -8.05 -15.78
N ILE A 44 0.04 -7.74 -14.50
CA ILE A 44 -0.38 -8.66 -13.45
C ILE A 44 -1.42 -7.96 -12.55
N PRO A 45 -2.25 -8.72 -11.82
CA PRO A 45 -3.18 -8.12 -10.86
C PRO A 45 -2.45 -7.24 -9.84
N THR A 46 -2.90 -6.00 -9.70
CA THR A 46 -2.45 -5.06 -8.68
C THR A 46 -3.57 -4.79 -7.68
N PRO A 47 -3.23 -4.32 -6.47
CA PRO A 47 -4.22 -3.90 -5.49
C PRO A 47 -5.24 -2.91 -6.08
N ALA A 48 -6.52 -3.03 -5.72
CA ALA A 48 -7.48 -1.97 -6.05
C ALA A 48 -7.15 -0.71 -5.24
N ILE A 49 -7.09 0.45 -5.92
CA ILE A 49 -6.99 1.76 -5.25
C ILE A 49 -8.37 2.11 -4.71
N LEU A 50 -8.49 2.27 -3.40
CA LEU A 50 -9.75 2.62 -2.74
C LEU A 50 -9.96 4.13 -2.75
N TRP A 51 -8.90 4.88 -2.40
CA TRP A 51 -8.87 6.33 -2.47
C TRP A 51 -7.42 6.83 -2.46
N ARG A 52 -7.23 8.06 -2.94
CA ARG A 52 -5.95 8.78 -2.87
C ARG A 52 -6.21 10.19 -2.37
N ALA A 53 -5.67 10.51 -1.21
CA ALA A 53 -5.76 11.82 -0.60
C ALA A 53 -4.43 12.11 0.11
N PRO A 54 -3.55 12.97 -0.45
CA PRO A 54 -2.26 13.28 0.14
C PRO A 54 -2.34 13.57 1.65
N PRO A 55 -1.47 12.96 2.48
CA PRO A 55 -0.28 12.18 2.13
C PRO A 55 -0.52 10.67 1.95
N VAL A 56 -1.77 10.23 1.81
CA VAL A 56 -2.14 8.81 1.92
C VAL A 56 -2.67 8.24 0.60
N LEU A 57 -2.16 7.06 0.26
CA LEU A 57 -2.70 6.15 -0.74
C LEU A 57 -3.31 4.94 -0.04
N ALA A 58 -4.60 4.69 -0.26
CA ALA A 58 -5.29 3.52 0.29
C ALA A 58 -5.55 2.47 -0.78
N ILE A 59 -5.15 1.24 -0.49
CA ILE A 59 -5.30 0.09 -1.39
C ILE A 59 -5.93 -1.10 -0.67
N ALA A 60 -6.66 -1.92 -1.42
CA ALA A 60 -7.17 -3.20 -0.94
C ALA A 60 -6.04 -4.23 -0.81
N ALA A 61 -6.25 -5.26 0.02
CA ALA A 61 -5.42 -6.46 0.00
C ALA A 61 -5.49 -7.13 -1.39
N VAL A 62 -4.35 -7.60 -1.89
CA VAL A 62 -4.31 -8.41 -3.12
C VAL A 62 -4.75 -9.83 -2.78
N PRO A 63 -5.75 -10.41 -3.48
CA PRO A 63 -6.11 -11.81 -3.28
C PRO A 63 -4.95 -12.73 -3.65
N GLY A 64 -4.68 -13.73 -2.81
CA GLY A 64 -3.68 -14.74 -3.10
C GLY A 64 -2.98 -15.26 -1.85
N THR A 65 -2.01 -16.14 -2.06
CA THR A 65 -1.20 -16.74 -0.99
C THR A 65 0.24 -16.28 -1.16
N ALA A 66 0.81 -15.68 -0.11
CA ALA A 66 2.23 -15.33 -0.11
C ALA A 66 3.09 -16.59 -0.26
N LEU A 67 3.97 -16.61 -1.27
CA LEU A 67 4.84 -17.75 -1.55
C LEU A 67 6.14 -17.74 -0.72
N GLY A 68 6.46 -16.62 -0.10
CA GLY A 68 7.67 -16.44 0.70
C GLY A 68 7.83 -15.00 1.17
N VAL A 69 8.93 -14.73 1.87
CA VAL A 69 9.33 -13.39 2.35
C VAL A 69 10.72 -13.10 1.83
N LEU A 70 10.91 -11.97 1.16
CA LEU A 70 12.21 -11.52 0.70
C LEU A 70 12.94 -10.78 1.84
N GLY A 71 14.21 -11.12 2.09
CA GLY A 71 15.04 -10.39 3.05
C GLY A 71 14.83 -10.77 4.52
N ARG A 72 14.33 -11.99 4.79
CA ARG A 72 14.64 -12.66 6.05
C ARG A 72 16.06 -13.22 6.01
#